data_AF-W2TBT1-F1
#
_entry.id   AF-W2TBT1-F1
#
_cell.length_a   1.000
_cell.length_b   1.000
_cell.length_c   1.000
_cell.angle_alpha   90.00
_cell.angle_beta   90.00
_cell.angle_gamma   90.00
#
_symmetry.space_group_name_H-M   'P 1'
#
loop_
_entity.id
_entity.type
_entity.pdbx_description
1 polymer ?
#
loop_
_entity_poly.entity_id
_entity_poly.type
_entity_poly.pdbx_seq_one_letter_code
_entity_poly.pdbx_strand_id
1 'polypeptide(L)'
;MMQDPNMPNHHPDMMVEHRHIDGELVDDSKVSHEPHHLVGEVHHAEQEVDNWVLDERMKRMIMDLQRHWLTDYQQSREKLLVEMTEKLHQEFLSDQQKIRTELLTQFKDELDTTRAELEDKYRESLKIEIAKLADKHKRELTAAKKKQWCWQCESEAIYHCCWNTAYCSVECQQGHWATHKKFCRRKKGQQQGQSSQNSGQSNQQ
;
A
#
# COMPACT_ATOMS: atom_id res chain seq x y z
N MET A 1 -11.32 -3.10 20.24
CA MET A 1 -11.08 -4.12 19.19
C MET A 1 -9.71 -4.70 19.46
N MET A 2 -9.66 -6.03 19.58
CA MET A 2 -8.56 -6.82 20.14
C MET A 2 -7.32 -6.77 19.24
N GLN A 3 -6.14 -6.69 19.84
CA GLN A 3 -4.86 -6.90 19.16
C GLN A 3 -4.58 -8.40 19.11
N ASP A 4 -4.36 -8.91 17.90
CA ASP A 4 -4.07 -10.31 17.63
C ASP A 4 -2.57 -10.59 17.89
N PRO A 5 -2.17 -11.53 18.76
CA PRO A 5 -0.79 -11.67 19.22
C PRO A 5 0.06 -12.65 18.39
N ASN A 6 -0.31 -12.98 17.14
CA ASN A 6 0.42 -13.99 16.38
C ASN A 6 0.52 -13.66 14.88
N MET A 7 1.49 -12.82 14.51
CA MET A 7 1.96 -12.73 13.13
C MET A 7 3.46 -13.05 13.09
N PRO A 8 3.91 -14.03 12.28
CA PRO A 8 5.32 -14.35 12.16
C PRO A 8 6.05 -13.21 11.43
N ASN A 9 7.11 -12.69 12.06
CA ASN A 9 8.05 -11.77 11.42
C ASN A 9 8.73 -12.48 10.25
N HIS A 10 8.23 -12.27 9.03
CA HIS A 10 8.95 -12.63 7.81
C HIS A 10 9.87 -11.46 7.44
N HIS A 11 11.12 -11.57 7.87
CA HIS A 11 12.21 -10.75 7.36
C HIS A 11 12.46 -11.16 5.89
N PRO A 12 12.52 -10.22 4.92
CA PRO A 12 12.99 -10.56 3.59
C PRO A 12 14.48 -10.91 3.70
N ASP A 13 14.80 -12.14 3.30
CA ASP A 13 16.15 -12.70 3.30
C ASP A 13 16.96 -11.93 2.24
N MET A 14 17.71 -10.92 2.68
CA MET A 14 18.64 -10.21 1.81
C MET A 14 19.83 -11.14 1.57
N MET A 15 19.82 -11.84 0.43
CA MET A 15 20.98 -12.56 -0.06
C MET A 15 22.11 -11.57 -0.34
N VAL A 16 22.94 -11.33 0.66
CA VAL A 16 24.23 -10.65 0.53
C VAL A 16 25.20 -11.67 -0.06
N GLU A 17 25.41 -11.63 -1.38
CA GLU A 17 26.52 -12.33 -2.01
C GLU A 17 27.84 -11.78 -1.46
N HIS A 18 28.44 -12.54 -0.54
CA HIS A 18 29.78 -12.28 -0.05
C HIS A 18 30.79 -12.66 -1.13
N ARG A 19 31.25 -11.66 -1.90
CA ARG A 19 32.47 -11.82 -2.71
C ARG A 19 33.64 -12.01 -1.76
N HIS A 20 34.16 -13.22 -1.70
CA HIS A 20 35.43 -13.53 -1.03
C HIS A 20 36.55 -12.79 -1.75
N ILE A 21 37.23 -11.91 -1.03
CA ILE A 21 38.50 -11.33 -1.44
C ILE A 21 39.58 -12.20 -0.80
N ASP A 22 40.16 -13.10 -1.57
CA ASP A 22 41.34 -13.87 -1.17
C ASP A 22 42.56 -12.93 -1.19
N GLY A 23 42.72 -12.16 -0.12
CA GLY A 23 43.91 -11.37 0.16
C GLY A 23 44.77 -12.06 1.20
N GLU A 24 45.74 -12.85 0.75
CA GLU A 24 46.77 -13.41 1.63
C GLU A 24 47.68 -12.27 2.11
N LEU A 25 47.68 -12.01 3.42
CA LEU A 25 48.52 -11.01 4.05
C LEU A 25 49.96 -11.56 4.11
N VAL A 26 50.83 -11.07 3.24
CA VAL A 26 52.25 -11.49 3.25
C VAL A 26 52.97 -10.80 4.41
N ASP A 27 53.43 -11.57 5.40
CA ASP A 27 54.26 -11.12 6.51
C ASP A 27 55.72 -10.98 6.06
N ASP A 28 56.20 -9.74 5.90
CA ASP A 28 57.58 -9.40 5.50
C ASP A 28 58.65 -9.82 6.54
N SER A 29 58.28 -10.44 7.66
CA SER A 29 59.22 -10.78 8.75
C SER A 29 59.88 -12.17 8.63
N LYS A 30 59.64 -12.94 7.55
CA LYS A 30 60.22 -14.29 7.36
C LYS A 30 60.78 -14.52 5.95
N VAL A 31 61.83 -13.80 5.59
CA VAL A 31 62.76 -14.25 4.53
C VAL A 31 64.09 -14.59 5.19
N SER A 32 64.23 -15.86 5.56
CA SER A 32 65.52 -16.43 5.98
C SER A 32 66.33 -16.75 4.73
N HIS A 33 67.39 -15.98 4.47
CA HIS A 33 68.37 -16.33 3.43
C HIS A 33 69.35 -17.38 3.98
N GLU A 34 69.22 -18.64 3.54
CA GLU A 34 70.29 -19.62 3.64
C GLU A 34 71.34 -19.41 2.52
N PRO A 35 72.65 -19.50 2.82
CA PRO A 35 73.69 -19.34 1.82
C PRO A 35 74.01 -20.69 1.16
N HIS A 36 73.69 -20.84 -0.12
CA HIS A 36 74.29 -21.90 -0.93
C HIS A 36 75.73 -21.53 -1.28
N HIS A 37 76.71 -22.18 -0.64
CA HIS A 37 78.13 -22.09 -1.02
C HIS A 37 78.61 -23.45 -1.55
N LEU A 38 78.61 -23.61 -2.87
CA LEU A 38 79.35 -24.65 -3.58
C LEU A 38 80.83 -24.25 -3.55
N VAL A 39 81.66 -25.05 -2.89
CA VAL A 39 83.11 -24.85 -2.84
C VAL A 39 83.72 -25.36 -4.15
N GLY A 40 84.17 -24.42 -4.98
CA GLY A 40 85.13 -24.66 -6.06
C GLY A 40 86.31 -23.74 -5.85
N GLU A 41 87.50 -24.30 -5.61
CA GLU A 41 88.76 -23.56 -5.56
C GLU A 41 88.99 -22.86 -6.89
N VAL A 42 89.12 -21.53 -6.86
CA VAL A 42 89.55 -20.74 -8.01
C VAL A 42 90.78 -19.94 -7.60
N HIS A 43 91.86 -20.23 -8.31
CA HIS A 43 93.17 -19.62 -8.14
C HIS A 43 93.09 -18.09 -8.17
N HIS A 44 93.78 -17.45 -7.23
CA HIS A 44 94.04 -16.01 -7.19
C HIS A 44 94.71 -15.54 -8.48
N ALA A 45 93.93 -14.95 -9.38
CA ALA A 45 94.41 -13.99 -10.35
C ALA A 45 93.84 -12.63 -9.92
N GLU A 46 94.73 -11.73 -9.48
CA GLU A 46 94.40 -10.33 -9.23
C GLU A 46 93.93 -9.71 -10.55
N GLN A 47 92.63 -9.76 -10.82
CA GLN A 47 91.98 -8.93 -11.82
C GLN A 47 91.74 -7.57 -11.17
N GLU A 48 92.51 -6.58 -11.60
CA GLU A 48 92.21 -5.17 -11.39
C GLU A 48 90.75 -4.92 -11.75
N VAL A 49 89.92 -4.70 -10.73
CA VAL A 49 88.56 -4.21 -10.92
C VAL A 49 88.73 -2.81 -11.45
N ASP A 50 88.46 -2.64 -12.74
CA ASP A 50 88.52 -1.37 -13.47
C ASP A 50 87.69 -0.34 -12.69
N ASN A 51 88.37 0.48 -11.90
CA ASN A 51 87.77 1.41 -10.96
C ASN A 51 87.25 2.57 -11.79
N TRP A 52 86.07 2.41 -12.41
CA TRP A 52 85.32 3.48 -13.05
C TRP A 52 84.98 4.52 -11.97
N VAL A 53 85.86 5.51 -11.81
CA VAL A 53 85.58 6.69 -11.00
C VAL A 53 84.52 7.48 -11.76
N LEU A 54 83.25 7.13 -11.55
CA LEU A 54 82.13 7.95 -11.99
C LEU A 54 82.38 9.38 -11.50
N ASP A 55 82.51 10.31 -12.44
CA ASP A 55 82.72 11.73 -12.16
C ASP A 55 81.68 12.22 -11.15
N GLU A 56 82.10 13.00 -10.16
CA GLU A 56 81.25 13.46 -9.06
C GLU A 56 80.07 14.31 -9.58
N ARG A 57 80.22 14.91 -10.76
CA ARG A 57 79.12 15.56 -11.48
C ARG A 57 78.13 14.54 -12.05
N MET A 58 78.63 13.44 -12.64
CA MET A 58 77.80 12.36 -13.18
C MET A 58 76.99 11.66 -12.09
N LYS A 59 77.62 11.37 -10.94
CA LYS A 59 76.92 10.81 -9.77
C LYS A 59 75.76 11.68 -9.32
N ARG A 60 75.97 13.00 -9.20
CA ARG A 60 74.92 13.95 -8.85
C ARG A 60 73.78 13.95 -9.87
N MET A 61 74.09 13.98 -11.17
CA MET A 61 73.06 13.90 -12.22
C MET A 61 72.24 12.61 -12.14
N ILE A 62 72.87 11.46 -11.87
CA ILE A 62 72.19 10.17 -11.70
C ILE A 62 71.31 10.18 -10.45
N MET A 63 71.82 10.68 -9.31
CA MET A 63 71.05 10.77 -8.06
C MET A 63 69.86 11.73 -8.18
N ASP A 64 70.01 12.86 -8.87
CA ASP A 64 68.93 13.81 -9.09
C ASP A 64 67.86 13.24 -10.02
N LEU A 65 68.25 12.54 -11.08
CA LEU A 65 67.32 11.84 -11.96
C LEU A 65 66.58 10.73 -11.21
N GLN A 66 67.28 9.94 -10.39
CA GLN A 66 66.68 8.89 -9.56
C GLN A 66 65.69 9.48 -8.54
N ARG A 67 66.05 10.59 -7.89
CA ARG A 67 65.17 11.29 -6.93
C ARG A 67 63.94 11.84 -7.63
N HIS A 68 64.10 12.49 -8.78
CA HIS A 68 62.99 13.03 -9.56
C HIS A 68 62.06 11.91 -10.02
N TRP A 69 62.59 10.84 -10.60
CA TRP A 69 61.80 9.70 -11.04
C TRP A 69 61.02 9.05 -9.90
N LEU A 70 61.66 8.84 -8.74
CA LEU A 70 60.99 8.23 -7.59
C LEU A 70 59.86 9.13 -7.05
N THR A 71 60.10 10.44 -7.03
CA THR A 71 59.11 11.44 -6.61
C THR A 71 57.93 11.48 -7.58
N ASP A 72 58.20 11.53 -8.88
CA ASP A 72 57.17 11.56 -9.92
C ASP A 72 56.35 10.27 -9.94
N TYR A 73 56.99 9.13 -9.75
CA TYR A 73 56.31 7.83 -9.63
C TYR A 73 55.39 7.80 -8.40
N GLN A 74 55.90 8.24 -7.24
CA GLN A 74 55.11 8.29 -6.01
C GLN A 74 53.92 9.24 -6.14
N GLN A 75 54.13 10.45 -6.66
CA GLN A 75 53.07 11.44 -6.89
C GLN A 75 52.02 10.92 -7.88
N SER A 76 52.45 10.29 -8.97
CA SER A 76 51.53 9.72 -9.96
C SER A 76 50.68 8.59 -9.37
N ARG A 77 51.29 7.73 -8.55
CA ARG A 77 50.59 6.64 -7.86
C ARG A 77 49.59 7.19 -6.84
N GLU A 78 49.99 8.15 -6.02
CA GLU A 78 49.11 8.79 -5.04
C GLU A 78 47.93 9.49 -5.72
N LYS A 79 48.20 10.24 -6.80
CA LYS A 79 47.17 10.89 -7.60
C LYS A 79 46.15 9.90 -8.15
N LEU A 80 46.60 8.81 -8.76
CA LEU A 80 45.72 7.79 -9.31
C LEU A 80 44.86 7.12 -8.22
N LEU A 81 45.44 6.84 -7.06
CA LEU A 81 44.72 6.26 -5.92
C LEU A 81 43.63 7.21 -5.39
N VAL A 82 43.93 8.50 -5.27
CA VAL A 82 42.96 9.52 -4.83
C VAL A 82 41.85 9.66 -5.87
N GLU A 83 42.17 9.78 -7.14
CA GLU A 83 41.18 9.90 -8.22
C GLU A 83 40.26 8.68 -8.30
N MET A 84 40.82 7.47 -8.18
CA MET A 84 40.04 6.23 -8.18
C MET A 84 39.13 6.13 -6.95
N THR A 85 39.64 6.49 -5.78
CA THR A 85 38.87 6.43 -4.52
C THR A 85 37.73 7.45 -4.53
N GLU A 86 38.00 8.68 -4.99
CA GLU A 86 36.98 9.72 -5.13
C GLU A 86 35.89 9.30 -6.10
N LYS A 87 36.25 8.74 -7.26
CA LYS A 87 35.28 8.24 -8.23
C LYS A 87 34.40 7.14 -7.64
N LEU A 88 34.99 6.17 -6.95
CA LEU A 88 34.25 5.07 -6.33
C LEU A 88 33.32 5.59 -5.22
N HIS A 89 33.78 6.58 -4.43
CA HIS A 89 32.95 7.22 -3.40
C HIS A 89 31.76 7.96 -4.00
N GLN A 90 31.97 8.72 -5.08
CA GLN A 90 30.91 9.43 -5.79
C GLN A 90 29.88 8.46 -6.39
N GLU A 91 30.33 7.37 -7.02
CA GLU A 91 29.47 6.32 -7.54
C GLU A 91 28.63 5.69 -6.42
N PHE A 92 29.26 5.33 -5.30
CA PHE A 92 28.56 4.77 -4.13
C PHE A 92 27.48 5.70 -3.58
N LEU A 93 27.78 7.00 -3.41
CA LEU A 93 26.80 7.97 -2.91
C LEU A 93 25.65 8.19 -3.91
N SER A 94 25.95 8.23 -5.20
CA SER A 94 24.95 8.32 -6.26
C SER A 94 24.02 7.10 -6.25
N ASP A 95 24.59 5.90 -6.15
CA ASP A 95 23.82 4.65 -6.12
C ASP A 95 22.95 4.56 -4.86
N GLN A 96 23.48 4.93 -3.70
CA GLN A 96 22.69 5.03 -2.46
C GLN A 96 21.49 5.96 -2.62
N GLN A 97 21.71 7.16 -3.18
CA GLN A 97 20.63 8.13 -3.38
C GLN A 97 19.60 7.64 -4.39
N LYS A 98 20.05 6.97 -5.45
CA LYS A 98 19.19 6.36 -6.47
C LYS A 98 18.31 5.28 -5.87
N ILE A 99 18.90 4.30 -5.18
CA ILE A 99 18.18 3.21 -4.51
C ILE A 99 17.14 3.78 -3.52
N ARG A 100 17.54 4.77 -2.72
CA ARG A 100 16.62 5.44 -1.78
C ARG A 100 15.42 6.06 -2.50
N THR A 101 15.66 6.76 -3.60
CA THR A 101 14.61 7.45 -4.36
C THR A 101 13.68 6.46 -5.04
N GLU A 102 14.23 5.40 -5.63
CA GLU A 102 13.46 4.32 -6.27
C GLU A 102 12.56 3.62 -5.25
N LEU A 103 13.10 3.26 -4.08
CA LEU A 103 12.33 2.59 -3.02
C LEU A 103 11.18 3.48 -2.51
N LEU A 104 11.44 4.77 -2.28
CA LEU A 104 10.40 5.71 -1.85
C LEU A 104 9.30 5.88 -2.90
N THR A 105 9.68 5.88 -4.18
CA THR A 105 8.73 5.99 -5.30
C THR A 105 7.87 4.73 -5.38
N GLN A 106 8.47 3.55 -5.31
CA GLN A 106 7.75 2.27 -5.30
C GLN A 106 6.73 2.20 -4.16
N PHE A 107 7.14 2.52 -2.92
CA PHE A 107 6.21 2.53 -1.80
C PHE A 107 5.07 3.51 -1.98
N LYS A 108 5.34 4.69 -2.55
CA LYS A 108 4.31 5.68 -2.83
C LYS A 108 3.31 5.15 -3.86
N ASP A 109 3.79 4.59 -4.97
CA ASP A 109 2.95 4.07 -6.05
C ASP A 109 2.08 2.89 -5.57
N GLU A 110 2.63 2.02 -4.73
CA GLU A 110 1.89 0.92 -4.10
C GLU A 110 0.78 1.41 -3.15
N LEU A 111 1.08 2.43 -2.34
CA LEU A 111 0.08 3.04 -1.46
C LEU A 111 -1.04 3.73 -2.25
N ASP A 112 -0.69 4.48 -3.30
CA ASP A 112 -1.65 5.16 -4.15
C ASP A 112 -2.53 4.16 -4.92
N THR A 113 -1.94 3.07 -5.40
CA THR A 113 -2.68 1.96 -6.06
C THR A 113 -3.64 1.29 -5.08
N THR A 114 -3.16 0.89 -3.90
CA THR A 114 -3.99 0.24 -2.88
C THR A 114 -5.15 1.13 -2.44
N ARG A 115 -4.89 2.43 -2.28
CA ARG A 115 -5.90 3.42 -1.95
C ARG A 115 -6.98 3.51 -3.03
N ALA A 116 -6.57 3.65 -4.30
CA ALA A 116 -7.51 3.74 -5.42
C ALA A 116 -8.40 2.49 -5.50
N GLU A 117 -7.82 1.29 -5.35
CA GLU A 117 -8.58 0.05 -5.35
C GLU A 117 -9.61 -0.04 -4.22
N LEU A 118 -9.26 0.41 -3.02
CA LEU A 118 -10.18 0.42 -1.88
C LEU A 118 -11.31 1.43 -2.08
N GLU A 119 -11.00 2.63 -2.59
CA GLU A 119 -11.99 3.65 -2.90
C GLU A 119 -12.98 3.15 -3.97
N ASP A 120 -12.51 2.45 -5.00
CA ASP A 120 -13.34 1.87 -6.05
C ASP A 120 -14.21 0.72 -5.54
N LYS A 121 -13.65 -0.20 -4.75
CA LYS A 121 -14.41 -1.28 -4.11
C LYS A 121 -15.52 -0.72 -3.20
N TYR A 122 -15.20 0.32 -2.43
CA TYR A 122 -16.17 0.98 -1.56
C TYR A 122 -17.28 1.67 -2.37
N ARG A 123 -16.92 2.38 -3.44
CA ARG A 123 -17.87 3.04 -4.34
C ARG A 123 -18.84 2.05 -4.98
N GLU A 124 -18.35 0.92 -5.49
CA GLU A 124 -19.20 -0.09 -6.12
C GLU A 124 -20.09 -0.80 -5.10
N SER A 125 -19.55 -1.13 -3.92
CA SER A 125 -20.35 -1.67 -2.81
C SER A 125 -21.49 -0.74 -2.42
N LEU A 126 -21.20 0.56 -2.26
CA LEU A 126 -22.21 1.56 -1.93
C LEU A 126 -23.29 1.66 -3.02
N LYS A 127 -22.89 1.64 -4.29
CA LYS A 127 -23.82 1.67 -5.43
C LYS A 127 -24.76 0.47 -5.43
N ILE A 128 -24.24 -0.73 -5.16
CA ILE A 128 -25.03 -1.96 -5.05
C ILE A 128 -26.04 -1.84 -3.90
N GLU A 129 -25.61 -1.38 -2.73
CA GLU A 129 -26.50 -1.24 -1.57
C GLU A 129 -27.58 -0.17 -1.78
N ILE A 130 -27.25 0.95 -2.42
CA ILE A 130 -28.24 1.97 -2.81
C ILE A 130 -29.27 1.37 -3.78
N ALA A 131 -28.83 0.61 -4.79
CA ALA A 131 -29.74 -0.03 -5.75
C ALA A 131 -30.67 -1.04 -5.07
N LYS A 132 -30.12 -1.89 -4.18
CA LYS A 132 -30.92 -2.84 -3.38
C LYS A 132 -31.95 -2.13 -2.51
N LEU A 133 -31.56 -1.05 -1.83
CA LEU A 133 -32.47 -0.29 -0.97
C LEU A 133 -33.58 0.38 -1.78
N ALA A 134 -33.24 0.95 -2.94
CA ALA A 134 -34.21 1.54 -3.85
C ALA A 134 -35.24 0.52 -4.36
N ASP A 135 -34.78 -0.67 -4.76
CA ASP A 135 -35.65 -1.76 -5.20
C ASP A 135 -36.54 -2.29 -4.08
N LYS A 136 -35.99 -2.47 -2.87
CA LYS A 136 -36.75 -2.87 -1.69
C LYS A 136 -37.85 -1.86 -1.39
N HIS A 137 -37.51 -0.57 -1.33
CA HIS A 137 -38.47 0.49 -1.05
C HIS A 137 -39.57 0.57 -2.12
N LYS A 138 -39.21 0.40 -3.40
CA LYS A 138 -40.19 0.34 -4.50
C LYS A 138 -41.18 -0.82 -4.32
N ARG A 139 -40.70 -2.00 -3.92
CA ARG A 139 -41.55 -3.18 -3.66
C ARG A 139 -42.47 -2.94 -2.46
N GLU A 140 -41.94 -2.40 -1.37
CA GLU A 140 -42.71 -2.07 -0.15
C GLU A 140 -43.79 -1.03 -0.44
N LEU A 141 -43.48 0.06 -1.16
CA LEU A 141 -44.47 1.05 -1.58
C LEU A 141 -45.57 0.45 -2.47
N THR A 142 -45.20 -0.43 -3.39
CA THR A 142 -46.17 -1.10 -4.27
C THR A 142 -47.08 -2.03 -3.48
N ALA A 143 -46.55 -2.76 -2.50
CA ALA A 143 -47.33 -3.57 -1.59
C ALA A 143 -48.24 -2.71 -0.69
N ALA A 144 -47.72 -1.58 -0.22
CA ALA A 144 -48.46 -0.65 0.63
C ALA A 144 -49.71 -0.11 -0.08
N LYS A 145 -49.56 0.32 -1.34
CA LYS A 145 -50.66 0.84 -2.16
C LYS A 145 -51.79 -0.16 -2.45
N LYS A 146 -51.58 -1.46 -2.22
CA LYS A 146 -52.58 -2.52 -2.44
C LYS A 146 -53.44 -2.83 -1.22
N LYS A 147 -53.17 -2.21 -0.07
CA LYS A 147 -53.84 -2.47 1.21
C LYS A 147 -54.56 -1.22 1.73
N GLN A 148 -55.43 -1.41 2.71
CA GLN A 148 -56.02 -0.32 3.50
C GLN A 148 -55.24 -0.16 4.81
N TRP A 149 -55.07 1.09 5.24
CA TRP A 149 -54.22 1.42 6.38
C TRP A 149 -55.02 2.14 7.46
N CYS A 150 -54.76 1.77 8.70
CA CYS A 150 -55.38 2.37 9.87
C CYS A 150 -54.97 3.83 9.95
N TRP A 151 -55.94 4.74 9.98
CA TRP A 151 -55.67 6.17 10.07
C TRP A 151 -54.90 6.53 11.37
N GLN A 152 -55.11 5.78 12.44
CA GLN A 152 -54.56 6.10 13.77
C GLN A 152 -53.13 5.58 13.99
N CYS A 153 -52.78 4.41 13.47
CA CYS A 153 -51.52 3.72 13.81
C CYS A 153 -50.79 3.08 12.63
N GLU A 154 -51.28 3.28 11.39
CA GLU A 154 -50.62 2.80 10.17
C GLU A 154 -50.50 1.27 10.04
N SER A 155 -51.10 0.50 10.96
CA SER A 155 -51.29 -0.95 10.79
C SER A 155 -52.33 -1.24 9.70
N GLU A 156 -52.29 -2.44 9.12
CA GLU A 156 -53.27 -2.88 8.13
C GLU A 156 -54.70 -2.81 8.71
N ALA A 157 -55.59 -2.11 8.02
CA ALA A 157 -56.95 -1.89 8.48
C ALA A 157 -57.87 -3.04 8.08
N ILE A 158 -58.73 -3.45 9.02
CA ILE A 158 -59.76 -4.48 8.80
C ILE A 158 -61.19 -3.93 8.91
N TYR A 159 -61.35 -2.72 9.46
CA TYR A 159 -62.63 -2.04 9.59
C TYR A 159 -62.69 -0.78 8.73
N HIS A 160 -63.67 -0.70 7.83
CA HIS A 160 -63.91 0.51 7.03
C HIS A 160 -64.93 1.44 7.71
N CYS A 161 -64.64 2.74 7.75
CA CYS A 161 -65.59 3.75 8.25
C CYS A 161 -66.25 4.52 7.10
N CYS A 162 -65.45 5.25 6.30
CA CYS A 162 -65.87 5.96 5.09
C CYS A 162 -64.65 6.24 4.18
N TRP A 163 -64.85 6.93 3.05
CA TRP A 163 -63.78 7.22 2.08
C TRP A 163 -62.51 7.75 2.74
N ASN A 164 -61.39 7.07 2.50
CA ASN A 164 -60.07 7.40 3.06
C ASN A 164 -60.00 7.39 4.60
N THR A 165 -60.85 6.61 5.28
CA THR A 165 -60.75 6.39 6.73
C THR A 165 -61.12 4.95 7.10
N ALA A 166 -60.11 4.18 7.50
CA ALA A 166 -60.22 2.81 7.98
C ALA A 166 -59.42 2.62 9.27
N TYR A 167 -59.69 1.55 10.01
CA TYR A 167 -59.07 1.24 11.30
C TYR A 167 -58.70 -0.24 11.42
N CYS A 168 -57.65 -0.55 12.19
CA CYS A 168 -57.31 -1.93 12.54
C CYS A 168 -58.09 -2.44 13.76
N SER A 169 -58.63 -1.54 14.60
CA SER A 169 -59.34 -1.90 15.82
C SER A 169 -60.34 -0.83 16.26
N VAL A 170 -61.24 -1.18 17.19
CA VAL A 170 -62.22 -0.24 17.76
C VAL A 170 -61.53 0.80 18.62
N GLU A 171 -60.46 0.44 19.32
CA GLU A 171 -59.64 1.36 20.12
C GLU A 171 -59.04 2.46 19.24
N CYS A 172 -58.49 2.08 18.08
CA CYS A 172 -57.98 3.04 17.09
C CYS A 172 -59.09 3.96 16.54
N GLN A 173 -60.29 3.42 16.32
CA GLN A 173 -61.44 4.22 15.91
C GLN A 173 -61.85 5.23 16.98
N GLN A 174 -61.94 4.81 18.25
CA GLN A 174 -62.31 5.68 19.36
C GLN A 174 -61.25 6.77 19.59
N GLY A 175 -59.96 6.44 19.46
CA GLY A 175 -58.85 7.40 19.53
C GLY A 175 -58.95 8.51 18.48
N HIS A 176 -59.27 8.18 17.22
CA HIS A 176 -59.47 9.17 16.16
C HIS A 176 -60.86 9.84 16.20
N TRP A 177 -61.85 9.26 16.87
CA TRP A 177 -63.27 9.62 16.72
C TRP A 177 -63.58 11.09 17.01
N ALA A 178 -62.95 11.68 18.03
CA ALA A 178 -63.16 13.08 18.41
C ALA A 178 -62.93 14.05 17.25
N THR A 179 -61.95 13.74 16.39
CA THR A 179 -61.60 14.49 15.19
C THR A 179 -62.46 14.02 14.02
N HIS A 180 -62.52 12.71 13.75
CA HIS A 180 -63.23 12.15 12.59
C HIS A 180 -64.71 12.50 12.52
N LYS A 181 -65.42 12.53 13.66
CA LYS A 181 -66.89 12.67 13.72
C LYS A 181 -67.43 13.92 13.02
N LYS A 182 -66.63 14.98 12.93
CA LYS A 182 -67.01 16.26 12.30
C LYS A 182 -67.16 16.15 10.78
N PHE A 183 -66.43 15.23 10.14
CA PHE A 183 -66.35 15.09 8.68
C PHE A 183 -66.73 13.68 8.20
N CYS A 184 -67.15 12.80 9.10
CA CYS A 184 -67.54 11.43 8.77
C CYS A 184 -68.69 11.42 7.75
N ARG A 185 -68.46 10.78 6.60
CA ARG A 185 -69.44 10.71 5.50
C ARG A 185 -70.54 9.68 5.73
N ARG A 186 -70.36 8.76 6.68
CA ARG A 186 -71.35 7.70 6.99
C ARG A 186 -72.67 8.26 7.53
N LYS A 187 -72.65 9.44 8.18
CA LYS A 187 -73.82 10.07 8.81
C LYS A 187 -74.87 10.62 7.81
N LYS A 188 -74.54 10.76 6.51
CA LYS A 188 -75.45 11.30 5.49
C LYS A 188 -76.22 10.24 4.66
N GLY A 189 -75.93 8.95 4.81
CA GLY A 189 -76.47 7.89 3.92
C GLY A 189 -77.65 7.06 4.44
N GLN A 190 -78.03 7.17 5.72
CA GLN A 190 -79.04 6.27 6.33
C GLN A 190 -80.49 6.77 6.30
N GLN A 191 -80.82 7.84 5.56
CA GLN A 191 -82.18 8.42 5.56
C GLN A 191 -82.95 8.35 4.23
N GLN A 192 -82.47 7.61 3.20
CA GLN A 192 -83.19 7.42 1.93
C GLN A 192 -83.41 5.94 1.59
N GLY A 193 -84.02 5.15 2.49
CA GLY A 193 -84.27 3.73 2.21
C GLY A 193 -85.39 3.06 3.01
N GLN A 194 -86.32 3.81 3.62
CA GLN A 194 -87.49 3.21 4.27
C GLN A 194 -88.77 3.99 3.92
N SER A 195 -89.38 3.62 2.80
CA SER A 195 -90.81 3.79 2.57
C SER A 195 -91.25 2.81 1.48
N SER A 196 -91.71 1.63 1.90
CA SER A 196 -92.80 0.88 1.25
C SER A 196 -93.07 -0.40 2.04
N GLN A 197 -93.93 -0.29 3.06
CA GLN A 197 -94.88 -1.33 3.39
C GLN A 197 -96.25 -0.83 2.93
N ASN A 198 -96.87 -1.48 1.95
CA ASN A 198 -98.29 -1.83 2.06
C ASN A 198 -98.73 -2.88 1.03
N SER A 199 -99.36 -3.93 1.57
CA SER A 199 -100.47 -4.77 1.09
C SER A 199 -100.90 -4.78 -0.40
N GLY A 200 -101.23 -5.99 -0.89
CA GLY A 200 -102.29 -6.17 -1.89
C GLY A 200 -102.08 -7.24 -2.97
N GLN A 201 -102.76 -8.38 -2.79
CA GLN A 201 -103.55 -9.13 -3.81
C GLN A 201 -102.89 -9.83 -5.02
N SER A 202 -102.95 -11.16 -4.97
CA SER A 202 -103.63 -12.06 -5.94
C SER A 202 -103.93 -11.58 -7.38
N ASN A 203 -103.34 -12.23 -8.38
CA ASN A 203 -104.00 -12.84 -9.56
C ASN A 203 -102.95 -13.57 -10.43
N GLN A 204 -103.08 -14.88 -10.68
CA GLN A 204 -103.59 -15.48 -11.92
C GLN A 204 -102.94 -14.96 -13.22
N GLN A 205 -102.04 -15.75 -13.80
CA GLN A 205 -102.31 -16.49 -15.05
C GLN A 205 -101.34 -17.68 -15.19
#